data_AF-A0A359IE02-F1
#
_entry.id   AF-A0A359IE02-F1
#
_cell.length_a   1.000
_cell.length_b   1.000
_cell.length_c   1.000
_cell.angle_alpha   90.00
_cell.angle_beta   90.00
_cell.angle_gamma   90.00
#
_symmetry.space_group_name_H-M   'P 1'
#
loop_
_entity.id
_entity.type
_entity.pdbx_description
1 polymer ?
#
loop_
_entity_poly.entity_id
_entity_poly.type
_entity_poly.pdbx_seq_one_letter_code
_entity_poly.pdbx_strand_id
1 'polypeptide(L)'
;SSVDFRMSARLPILLFKKVHAGVDISTFRFENSLPQGRLYSGVAAFLSFERPFHPGMLGVGAGIIRDAPGFYLEQSYGLTKGKRFPIQAGARMIFTSDILGNEWGNWLELGLRMGFRVF
;
A
#
# COMPACT_ATOMS: atom_id res chain seq x y z
N SER A 1 9.90 16.90 -11.92
CA SER A 1 9.62 15.50 -12.29
C SER A 1 10.13 14.60 -11.17
N SER A 2 9.23 14.04 -10.36
CA SER A 2 9.61 13.15 -9.26
C SER A 2 8.62 11.99 -9.30
N VAL A 3 9.11 10.80 -9.62
CA VAL A 3 8.29 9.59 -9.77
C VAL A 3 8.04 9.03 -8.38
N ASP A 4 6.78 8.83 -8.01
CA ASP A 4 6.44 8.08 -6.80
C ASP A 4 6.71 6.59 -7.06
N PHE A 5 7.41 5.97 -6.12
CA PHE A 5 7.83 4.59 -6.27
C PHE A 5 7.46 3.78 -5.04
N ARG A 6 7.07 2.52 -5.28
CA ARG A 6 6.71 1.56 -4.26
C ARG A 6 7.41 0.24 -4.54
N MET A 7 8.06 -0.29 -3.51
CA MET A 7 8.53 -1.66 -3.44
C MET A 7 7.74 -2.39 -2.37
N SER A 8 7.27 -3.59 -2.71
CA SER A 8 6.70 -4.52 -1.74
C SER A 8 7.46 -5.84 -1.83
N ALA A 9 7.79 -6.39 -0.67
CA ALA A 9 8.42 -7.69 -0.53
C ALA A 9 7.51 -8.59 0.29
N ARG A 10 7.04 -9.68 -0.31
CA ARG A 10 6.27 -10.68 0.40
C ARG A 10 7.22 -11.64 1.10
N LEU A 11 7.10 -11.75 2.42
CA LEU A 11 7.89 -12.69 3.20
C LEU A 11 7.35 -14.12 2.98
N PRO A 12 8.21 -15.16 3.03
CA PRO A 12 7.79 -16.55 2.89
C PRO A 12 7.03 -17.08 4.13
N ILE A 13 6.44 -16.19 4.92
CA ILE A 13 5.76 -16.49 6.18
C ILE A 13 4.25 -16.49 5.94
N LEU A 14 3.64 -17.65 6.18
CA LEU A 14 2.20 -17.84 6.13
C LEU A 14 1.63 -17.78 7.55
N LEU A 15 1.00 -16.67 7.89
CA LEU A 15 0.20 -16.58 9.10
C LEU A 15 -1.19 -17.16 8.85
N PHE A 16 -1.74 -17.85 9.84
CA PHE A 16 -3.11 -18.41 9.79
C PHE A 16 -3.42 -19.23 8.52
N LYS A 17 -2.41 -19.93 7.97
CA LYS A 17 -2.46 -20.79 6.76
C LYS A 17 -2.89 -20.11 5.45
N LYS A 18 -3.32 -18.85 5.47
CA LYS A 18 -3.86 -18.13 4.30
C LYS A 18 -3.47 -16.65 4.24
N VAL A 19 -2.84 -16.10 5.27
CA VAL A 19 -2.39 -14.71 5.32
C VAL A 19 -0.89 -14.69 5.02
N HIS A 20 -0.50 -13.93 4.02
CA HIS A 20 0.91 -13.70 3.71
C HIS A 20 1.36 -12.44 4.40
N ALA A 21 2.44 -12.51 5.19
CA ALA A 21 3.10 -11.31 5.69
C ALA A 21 4.04 -10.74 4.63
N GLY A 22 4.20 -9.43 4.65
CA GLY A 22 5.12 -8.71 3.79
C GLY A 22 5.57 -7.40 4.42
N VAL A 23 6.44 -6.72 3.71
CA VAL A 23 6.89 -5.38 4.02
C VAL A 23 6.72 -4.53 2.77
N ASP A 24 6.05 -3.39 2.93
CA ASP A 24 5.77 -2.45 1.86
C ASP A 24 6.48 -1.13 2.18
N ILE A 25 7.37 -0.69 1.28
CA ILE A 25 8.05 0.60 1.36
C ILE A 25 7.58 1.45 0.19
N SER A 26 7.05 2.63 0.47
CA SER A 26 6.58 3.55 -0.57
C SER A 26 7.00 4.98 -0.28
N THR A 27 7.47 5.67 -1.32
CA THR A 27 7.59 7.13 -1.30
C THR A 27 6.27 7.71 -1.76
N PHE A 28 5.84 8.80 -1.11
CA PHE A 28 4.66 9.54 -1.50
C PHE A 28 4.99 11.03 -1.61
N ARG A 29 4.32 11.72 -2.53
CA ARG A 29 4.37 13.17 -2.65
C ARG A 29 3.02 13.71 -3.13
N PHE A 30 2.34 14.45 -2.26
CA PHE A 30 1.08 15.10 -2.58
C PHE A 30 1.22 16.62 -2.44
N GLU A 31 0.63 17.36 -3.36
CA GLU A 31 0.49 18.81 -3.25
C GLU A 31 -0.89 19.09 -2.67
N ASN A 32 -0.93 19.69 -1.48
CA ASN A 32 -2.18 19.98 -0.79
C ASN A 32 -2.82 21.25 -1.36
N SER A 33 -4.06 21.16 -1.84
CA SER A 33 -4.81 22.29 -2.39
C SER A 33 -5.47 23.20 -1.34
N LEU A 34 -5.25 22.94 -0.04
CA LEU A 34 -5.68 23.81 1.07
C LEU A 34 -4.80 25.08 1.13
N PRO A 35 -5.30 26.22 1.68
CA PRO A 35 -4.65 27.53 1.59
C PRO A 35 -3.25 27.62 2.20
N GLN A 36 -2.83 26.63 2.99
CA GLN A 36 -1.42 26.39 3.32
C GLN A 36 -0.87 25.30 2.39
N GLY A 37 -0.58 25.66 1.14
CA GLY A 37 -0.08 24.78 0.09
C GLY A 37 1.31 24.22 0.41
N ARG A 38 1.36 23.24 1.31
CA ARG A 38 2.58 22.50 1.64
C ARG A 38 2.61 21.21 0.85
N LEU A 39 3.77 20.95 0.26
CA LEU A 39 4.11 19.67 -0.33
C LEU A 39 4.26 18.64 0.79
N TYR A 40 3.35 17.66 0.82
CA TYR A 40 3.40 16.54 1.74
C TYR A 40 4.17 15.40 1.05
N SER A 41 5.48 15.35 1.30
CA SER A 41 6.36 14.29 0.78
C SER A 41 7.03 13.52 1.89
N GLY A 42 7.21 12.21 1.71
CA GLY A 42 7.91 11.38 2.67
C GLY A 42 8.07 9.94 2.23
N VAL A 43 8.65 9.15 3.12
CA VAL A 43 8.75 7.70 3.01
C VAL A 43 7.76 7.07 3.98
N ALA A 44 7.09 6.02 3.54
CA ALA A 44 6.25 5.19 4.37
C ALA A 44 6.77 3.75 4.35
N ALA A 45 6.82 3.14 5.52
CA ALA A 45 7.17 1.75 5.70
C ALA A 45 6.03 1.04 6.44
N PHE A 46 5.51 -0.02 5.85
CA PHE A 46 4.40 -0.78 6.40
C PHE A 46 4.73 -2.27 6.49
N LEU A 47 4.21 -2.89 7.54
CA LEU A 47 4.06 -4.34 7.58
C LEU A 47 2.72 -4.68 6.93
N SER A 48 2.77 -5.52 5.90
CA SER A 48 1.62 -5.88 5.07
C SER A 48 1.14 -7.30 5.37
N PHE A 49 -0.17 -7.48 5.36
CA PHE A 49 -0.85 -8.76 5.52
C PHE A 49 -1.85 -8.93 4.39
N GLU A 50 -1.60 -9.90 3.52
CA GLU A 50 -2.41 -10.14 2.32
C GLU A 50 -3.11 -11.49 2.41
N ARG A 51 -4.44 -11.46 2.24
CA ARG A 51 -5.30 -12.64 2.22
C ARG A 51 -5.96 -12.79 0.85
N PRO A 52 -5.92 -13.97 0.22
CA PRO A 52 -6.70 -14.23 -0.97
C PRO A 52 -8.19 -14.29 -0.60
N PHE A 53 -9.00 -13.46 -1.26
CA PHE A 53 -10.44 -13.39 -1.06
C PHE A 53 -11.11 -13.37 -2.44
N HIS A 54 -11.49 -14.53 -2.97
CA HIS A 54 -12.00 -14.62 -4.34
C HIS A 54 -13.25 -13.74 -4.54
N PRO A 55 -13.28 -12.89 -5.59
CA PRO A 55 -12.42 -12.90 -6.78
C PRO A 55 -11.26 -11.87 -6.77
N GLY A 56 -10.65 -11.61 -5.61
CA GLY A 56 -9.52 -10.70 -5.44
C GLY A 56 -8.57 -11.05 -4.28
N MET A 57 -7.81 -10.05 -3.83
CA MET A 57 -6.99 -10.11 -2.62
C MET A 57 -7.32 -8.91 -1.74
N LEU A 58 -7.43 -9.18 -0.44
CA LEU A 58 -7.55 -8.16 0.58
C LEU A 58 -6.21 -8.03 1.28
N GLY A 59 -5.63 -6.84 1.24
CA GLY A 59 -4.42 -6.47 1.96
C GLY A 59 -4.75 -5.51 3.08
N VAL A 60 -4.10 -5.65 4.21
CA VAL A 60 -4.09 -4.63 5.26
C VAL A 60 -2.66 -4.42 5.67
N GLY A 61 -2.30 -3.22 6.10
CA GLY A 61 -0.97 -3.00 6.66
C GLY A 61 -0.94 -1.88 7.66
N ALA A 62 0.03 -1.94 8.55
CA ALA A 62 0.25 -0.95 9.58
C ALA A 62 1.73 -0.59 9.63
N GLY A 63 2.03 0.67 9.93
CA GLY A 63 3.39 1.15 9.83
C GLY A 63 3.54 2.63 10.15
N ILE A 64 4.60 3.20 9.62
CA ILE A 64 4.99 4.59 9.85
C ILE A 64 5.02 5.31 8.51
N ILE A 65 4.41 6.48 8.49
CA ILE A 65 4.35 7.40 7.35
C ILE A 65 5.05 8.68 7.80
N ARG A 66 6.23 8.96 7.26
CA ARG A 66 7.13 10.02 7.76
C ARG A 66 7.44 9.79 9.25
N ASP A 67 6.79 10.53 10.14
CA ASP A 67 6.99 10.47 11.60
C ASP A 67 5.73 9.97 12.34
N ALA A 68 4.68 9.63 11.59
CA ALA A 68 3.36 9.35 12.13
C ALA A 68 2.98 7.87 11.98
N PRO A 69 2.33 7.26 12.97
CA PRO A 69 1.74 5.94 12.78
C PRO A 69 0.58 6.02 11.78
N GLY A 70 0.49 5.00 10.94
CA GLY A 70 -0.56 4.87 9.97
C GLY A 70 -0.86 3.44 9.61
N PHE A 71 -1.99 3.25 8.95
CA PHE A 71 -2.40 1.96 8.44
C PHE A 71 -3.04 2.14 7.07
N TYR A 72 -3.07 1.06 6.30
CA TYR A 72 -3.77 1.05 5.03
C TYR A 72 -4.67 -0.18 4.92
N LEU A 73 -5.72 -0.01 4.15
CA LEU A 73 -6.58 -1.07 3.67
C LEU A 73 -6.47 -1.11 2.17
N GLU A 74 -6.18 -2.28 1.61
CA GLU A 74 -6.07 -2.49 0.19
C GLU A 74 -7.03 -3.58 -0.26
N GLN A 75 -7.77 -3.29 -1.32
CA GLN A 75 -8.52 -4.29 -2.04
C GLN A 75 -8.02 -4.31 -3.48
N SER A 76 -7.57 -5.48 -3.92
CA SER A 76 -7.13 -5.69 -5.30
C SER A 76 -7.95 -6.78 -5.96
N TYR A 77 -8.23 -6.58 -7.24
CA TYR A 77 -8.89 -7.53 -8.12
C TYR A 77 -7.89 -7.96 -9.18
N GLY A 78 -7.65 -9.26 -9.27
CA GLY A 78 -6.61 -9.84 -10.11
C GLY A 78 -7.17 -10.66 -11.25
N LEU A 79 -6.75 -10.34 -12.48
CA LEU A 79 -6.87 -11.25 -13.61
C LEU A 79 -5.52 -11.94 -13.78
N THR A 80 -5.41 -13.20 -13.37
CA THR A 80 -4.17 -13.98 -13.59
C THR A 80 -4.13 -14.42 -15.04
N LYS A 81 -3.51 -13.60 -15.92
CA LYS A 81 -3.24 -14.00 -17.31
C LYS A 81 -1.97 -14.86 -17.35
N GLY A 82 -2.16 -16.16 -17.15
CA GLY A 82 -1.07 -17.14 -17.04
C GLY A 82 -0.46 -17.20 -15.64
N LYS A 83 -0.16 -18.41 -15.14
CA LYS A 83 0.25 -18.69 -13.74
C LYS A 83 1.48 -17.92 -13.22
N ARG A 84 2.19 -17.17 -14.07
CA ARG A 84 3.50 -16.58 -13.80
C ARG A 84 3.49 -15.04 -13.70
N PHE A 85 2.51 -14.37 -14.33
CA PHE A 85 2.38 -12.91 -14.37
C PHE A 85 1.03 -12.45 -13.85
N PRO A 86 0.84 -12.40 -12.52
CA PRO A 86 -0.34 -11.76 -11.95
C PRO A 86 -0.33 -10.26 -12.24
N ILE A 87 -1.36 -9.79 -12.94
CA ILE A 87 -1.69 -8.36 -13.08
C ILE A 87 -2.93 -8.10 -12.23
N GLN A 88 -2.84 -7.09 -11.38
CA GLN A 88 -3.89 -6.79 -10.42
C GLN A 88 -4.15 -5.29 -10.40
N ALA A 89 -5.41 -4.92 -10.52
CA ALA A 89 -5.85 -3.55 -10.27
C ALA A 89 -6.32 -3.47 -8.82
N GLY A 90 -5.88 -2.47 -8.09
CA GLY A 90 -6.26 -2.32 -6.69
C GLY A 90 -6.49 -0.88 -6.30
N ALA A 91 -7.31 -0.74 -5.27
CA ALA A 91 -7.52 0.49 -4.54
C ALA A 91 -6.96 0.32 -3.13
N ARG A 92 -6.16 1.29 -2.69
CA ARG A 92 -5.57 1.34 -1.36
C ARG A 92 -5.99 2.63 -0.67
N MET A 93 -6.54 2.52 0.51
CA MET A 93 -6.88 3.66 1.36
C MET A 93 -5.88 3.70 2.51
N ILE A 94 -5.17 4.82 2.63
CA ILE A 94 -4.17 5.04 3.68
C ILE A 94 -4.75 6.00 4.70
N PHE A 95 -4.50 5.71 5.96
CA PHE A 95 -4.86 6.52 7.11
C PHE A 95 -3.61 6.80 7.92
N THR A 96 -3.45 8.04 8.36
CA THR A 96 -2.34 8.45 9.21
C THR A 96 -2.84 9.46 10.23
N SER A 97 -2.23 9.46 11.40
CA SER A 97 -2.60 10.35 12.50
C SER A 97 -1.99 11.75 12.40
N ASP A 98 -1.11 12.01 11.43
CA ASP A 98 -0.49 13.33 11.28
C ASP A 98 -0.14 13.65 9.82
N ILE A 99 -1.04 14.36 9.13
CA ILE A 99 -0.76 14.96 7.82
C ILE A 99 -0.37 16.45 7.96
N LEU A 100 -0.83 17.16 9.00
CA LEU A 100 -0.71 18.63 9.09
C LEU A 100 -0.59 19.20 10.53
N GLY A 101 -0.28 18.38 11.54
CA GLY A 101 -0.19 18.82 12.93
C GLY A 101 -1.32 18.30 13.81
N ASN A 102 -1.36 16.97 13.98
CA ASN A 102 -2.20 16.26 14.96
C ASN A 102 -3.67 16.00 14.54
N GLU A 103 -3.95 15.98 13.24
CA GLU A 103 -5.25 15.56 12.68
C GLU A 103 -5.11 14.28 11.86
N TRP A 104 -6.11 13.40 12.00
CA TRP A 104 -6.24 12.23 11.15
C TRP A 104 -6.57 12.64 9.74
N GLY A 105 -5.87 12.07 8.77
CA GLY A 105 -6.28 12.19 7.39
C GLY A 105 -6.04 10.91 6.62
N ASN A 106 -6.69 10.86 5.47
CA ASN A 106 -6.70 9.71 4.62
C ASN A 106 -6.64 10.10 3.16
N TRP A 107 -6.04 9.25 2.34
CA TRP A 107 -6.08 9.40 0.89
C TRP A 107 -6.26 8.04 0.22
N LEU A 108 -6.86 8.09 -0.97
CA LEU A 108 -7.08 6.93 -1.80
C LEU A 108 -6.02 6.89 -2.91
N GLU A 109 -5.39 5.73 -3.06
CA GLU A 109 -4.47 5.45 -4.15
C GLU A 109 -5.06 4.35 -5.02
N LEU A 110 -5.12 4.61 -6.32
CA LEU A 110 -5.45 3.61 -7.32
C LEU A 110 -4.16 3.19 -8.01
N GLY A 111 -3.95 1.88 -8.14
CA GLY A 111 -2.71 1.37 -8.69
C GLY A 111 -2.87 0.03 -9.40
N LEU A 112 -1.96 -0.19 -10.35
CA LEU A 112 -1.75 -1.49 -10.96
C LEU A 112 -0.55 -2.15 -10.29
N ARG A 113 -0.77 -3.31 -9.68
CA ARG A 113 0.29 -4.18 -9.15
C ARG A 113 0.61 -5.24 -10.19
N MET A 114 1.86 -5.24 -10.66
CA MET A 114 2.43 -6.31 -11.46
C MET A 114 3.47 -7.02 -10.62
N GLY A 115 3.42 -8.35 -10.61
CA GLY A 115 4.39 -9.16 -9.88
C GLY A 115 4.90 -10.32 -10.72
N PHE A 116 6.05 -10.85 -10.34
CA PHE A 116 6.56 -12.11 -10.87
C PHE A 116 6.53 -13.14 -9.75
N ARG A 117 5.83 -14.26 -9.97
CA ARG A 117 5.88 -15.40 -9.05
C ARG A 117 6.97 -16.36 -9.53
N VAL A 118 8.13 -16.33 -8.86
CA VAL A 118 9.13 -17.40 -8.98
C VAL A 118 8.58 -18.60 -8.20
N PHE A 119 8.46 -19.74 -8.87
CA PHE A 119 8.01 -20.99 -8.26
C PHE A 119 9.04 -21.52 -7.26
#